data_AF-A0A2V9SD93-F1
#
_entry.id   AF-A0A2V9SD93-F1
#
_cell.length_a   1.000
_cell.length_b   1.000
_cell.length_c   1.000
_cell.angle_alpha   90.00
_cell.angle_beta   90.00
_cell.angle_gamma   90.00
#
_symmetry.space_group_name_H-M   'P 1'
#
loop_
_entity.id
_entity.type
_entity.pdbx_description
1 polymer ?
#
loop_
_entity_poly.entity_id
_entity_poly.type
_entity_poly.pdbx_seq_one_letter_code
_entity_poly.pdbx_strand_id
1 'polypeptide(L)' 'RGVATSVDEIEEAFQRKKRRELEQARMAGSGDLQPVQQVVRGSAKIGRNDPCPCGSGKKYKKCCGTNA' A
#
# COMPACT_ATOMS: atom_id res chain seq x y z
N ARG A 1 -45.98 24.62 -1.32
CA ARG A 1 -46.20 23.19 -0.97
C ARG A 1 -45.62 22.37 -2.11
N GLY A 2 -44.35 21.97 -2.03
CA GLY A 2 -43.74 21.08 -3.02
C GLY A 2 -44.19 19.65 -2.73
N VAL A 3 -44.73 18.97 -3.74
CA VAL A 3 -45.10 17.55 -3.64
C VAL A 3 -43.82 16.79 -3.94
N ALA A 4 -43.24 16.10 -2.95
CA ALA A 4 -42.13 15.20 -3.19
C ALA A 4 -42.58 14.20 -4.25
N THR A 5 -41.88 14.18 -5.38
CA THR A 5 -42.24 13.26 -6.46
C THR A 5 -41.60 11.92 -6.17
N SER A 6 -42.19 10.84 -6.68
CA SER A 6 -41.66 9.48 -6.54
C SER A 6 -40.20 9.33 -7.01
N VAL A 7 -39.71 10.25 -7.85
CA VAL A 7 -38.31 10.27 -8.31
C VAL A 7 -37.36 10.72 -7.20
N ASP A 8 -37.76 11.71 -6.40
CA ASP A 8 -36.97 12.22 -5.27
C ASP A 8 -36.80 11.14 -4.19
N GLU A 9 -37.86 10.37 -3.92
CA GLU A 9 -37.83 9.26 -2.95
C GLU A 9 -36.90 8.12 -3.39
N ILE A 10 -36.85 7.83 -4.70
CA ILE A 10 -35.97 6.80 -5.28
C ILE A 10 -34.51 7.25 -5.21
N GLU A 11 -34.23 8.51 -5.52
CA GLU A 11 -32.88 9.08 -5.44
C GLU A 11 -32.37 9.09 -3.99
N GLU A 12 -33.19 9.53 -3.04
CA GLU A 12 -32.86 9.48 -1.61
C GLU A 12 -32.64 8.05 -1.10
N ALA A 13 -33.44 7.07 -1.56
CA ALA A 13 -33.24 5.67 -1.23
C ALA A 13 -31.89 5.13 -1.76
N PHE A 14 -31.50 5.53 -2.97
CA PHE A 14 -30.20 5.19 -3.55
C PHE A 14 -29.05 5.82 -2.75
N GLN A 15 -29.18 7.11 -2.38
CA GLN A 15 -28.19 7.82 -1.56
C GLN A 15 -28.06 7.20 -0.17
N ARG A 16 -29.17 6.74 0.43
CA ARG A 16 -29.16 6.04 1.73
C ARG A 16 -28.46 4.69 1.65
N LYS A 17 -28.69 3.92 0.58
CA LYS A 17 -28.03 2.63 0.34
C LYS A 17 -26.52 2.80 0.17
N LYS A 18 -26.10 3.78 -0.65
CA LYS A 18 -24.68 4.10 -0.90
C LYS A 18 -23.95 4.53 0.38
N ARG A 19 -24.60 5.33 1.23
CA ARG A 19 -24.02 5.75 2.52
C ARG A 19 -23.78 4.56 3.45
N ARG A 20 -24.75 3.66 3.57
CA ARG A 20 -24.65 2.44 4.39
C ARG A 20 -23.55 1.50 3.89
N GLU A 21 -23.42 1.36 2.58
CA GLU A 21 -22.38 0.55 1.95
C GLU A 21 -20.97 1.11 2.21
N LEU A 22 -20.81 2.43 2.09
CA LEU A 22 -19.54 3.11 2.40
C LEU A 22 -19.17 3.01 3.89
N GLU A 23 -20.16 3.12 4.78
CA GLU A 23 -19.96 2.92 6.22
C GLU A 23 -19.60 1.48 6.56
N GLN A 24 -20.23 0.51 5.91
CA GLN A 24 -19.90 -0.91 6.06
C GLN A 24 -18.49 -1.24 5.55
N ALA A 25 -18.07 -0.65 4.42
CA ALA A 25 -16.71 -0.76 3.91
C ALA A 25 -15.68 -0.14 4.87
N ARG A 26 -16.02 0.99 5.50
CA ARG A 26 -15.18 1.62 6.54
C ARG A 26 -15.05 0.75 7.79
N MET A 27 -16.12 0.07 8.20
CA MET A 27 -16.13 -0.84 9.37
C MET A 27 -15.41 -2.18 9.11
N ALA A 28 -15.36 -2.66 7.86
CA ALA A 28 -14.63 -3.88 7.49
C ALA A 28 -13.10 -3.70 7.39
N GLY A 29 -12.62 -2.45 7.43
CA GLY A 29 -11.20 -2.08 7.30
C GLY A 29 -10.48 -1.78 8.62
N SER A 30 -11.00 -2.20 9.77
CA SER A 30 -10.35 -2.08 11.08
C SER A 30 -9.26 -3.14 11.32
N GLY A 31 -8.54 -3.53 10.28
CA GLY A 31 -7.18 -4.03 10.45
C GLY A 31 -6.30 -2.80 10.55
N ASP A 32 -5.78 -2.52 11.75
CA ASP A 32 -4.86 -1.44 12.08
C ASP A 32 -4.23 -0.78 10.85
N LEU A 33 -4.78 0.38 10.44
CA LEU A 33 -4.14 1.28 9.48
C LEU A 33 -2.94 1.97 10.15
N GLN A 34 -2.04 1.18 10.72
CA GLN A 34 -0.72 1.67 11.05
C GLN A 34 -0.09 2.09 9.72
N PRO A 35 0.32 3.36 9.56
CA PRO A 35 1.15 3.72 8.43
C PRO A 35 2.35 2.80 8.51
N VAL A 36 2.46 1.88 7.54
CA VAL A 36 3.58 0.94 7.50
C VAL A 36 4.81 1.81 7.30
N GLN A 37 5.49 2.14 8.40
CA GLN A 37 6.73 2.87 8.37
C GLN A 37 7.67 1.97 7.59
N GLN A 38 7.86 2.28 6.30
CA GLN A 38 8.78 1.54 5.46
C GLN A 38 10.14 1.64 6.15
N VAL A 39 10.60 0.54 6.73
CA VAL A 39 11.91 0.47 7.37
C VAL A 39 12.92 0.62 6.25
N VAL A 40 13.31 1.86 5.95
CA VAL A 40 14.39 2.16 5.02
C VAL A 40 15.65 1.65 5.72
N ARG A 41 16.09 0.45 5.34
CA ARG A 41 17.36 -0.10 5.79
C ARG A 41 18.45 0.85 5.29
N GLY A 42 18.94 1.72 6.19
CA GLY A 42 19.80 2.88 5.90
C GLY A 42 21.20 2.56 5.36
N SER A 43 21.44 1.36 4.86
CA SER A 43 22.64 1.04 4.11
C SER A 43 22.24 0.50 2.75
N ALA A 44 22.76 1.14 1.69
CA ALA A 44 22.76 0.56 0.36
C ALA A 44 23.49 -0.79 0.44
N LYS A 45 22.72 -1.87 0.62
CA LYS A 45 23.27 -3.22 0.63
C LYS A 45 23.83 -3.45 -0.77
N ILE A 46 25.14 -3.66 -0.86
CA ILE A 46 25.76 -4.02 -2.12
C ILE A 46 25.07 -5.26 -2.69
N GLY A 47 24.57 -5.16 -3.92
CA GLY A 47 23.90 -6.26 -4.59
C GLY A 47 24.91 -7.36 -4.90
N ARG A 48 24.47 -8.63 -4.86
CA ARG A 48 25.35 -9.78 -5.17
C ARG A 48 26.05 -9.67 -6.54
N ASN A 49 25.46 -8.97 -7.50
CA ASN A 49 26.00 -8.81 -8.85
C ASN A 49 26.80 -7.52 -9.06
N ASP A 50 26.81 -6.60 -8.10
CA ASP A 50 27.54 -5.33 -8.22
C ASP A 50 29.06 -5.55 -8.22
N PRO A 51 29.84 -4.61 -8.79
CA PRO A 51 31.30 -4.64 -8.71
C PRO A 51 31.76 -4.65 -7.25
N CYS A 52 32.72 -5.53 -6.93
CA CYS A 52 33.18 -5.70 -5.56
C CYS A 52 34.04 -4.50 -5.10
N PRO A 53 33.77 -3.91 -3.92
CA PRO A 53 34.42 -2.68 -3.46
C PRO A 53 35.89 -2.89 -3.05
N CYS A 54 36.37 -4.13 -3.03
CA CYS A 54 37.78 -4.45 -2.79
C CYS A 54 38.69 -4.16 -4.02
N GLY A 55 38.14 -3.63 -5.11
CA GLY A 55 38.92 -3.27 -6.30
C GLY A 55 39.33 -4.46 -7.19
N SER A 56 38.79 -5.66 -6.94
CA SER A 56 39.15 -6.86 -7.72
C SER A 56 38.57 -6.91 -9.14
N GLY A 57 37.65 -5.98 -9.49
CA GLY A 57 36.91 -5.99 -10.75
C GLY A 57 35.89 -7.14 -10.89
N LYS A 58 35.78 -8.02 -9.90
CA LYS A 58 34.83 -9.15 -9.88
C LYS A 58 33.48 -8.72 -9.32
N LYS A 59 32.40 -9.45 -9.66
CA LYS A 59 31.09 -9.30 -9.00
C LYS A 59 31.19 -9.66 -7.52
N TYR A 60 30.46 -8.96 -6.64
CA TYR A 60 30.49 -9.16 -5.19
C TYR A 60 30.32 -10.64 -4.79
N LYS A 61 29.35 -11.34 -5.39
CA LYS A 61 29.10 -12.79 -5.16
C LYS A 61 30.24 -13.74 -5.52
N LYS A 62 31.20 -13.30 -6.35
CA LYS A 62 32.37 -14.09 -6.78
C LYS A 62 33.67 -13.60 -6.13
N CYS A 63 33.57 -12.71 -5.15
CA CYS A 63 34.69 -12.14 -4.43
C CYS A 63 34.37 -12.11 -2.93
N CYS A 64 34.20 -10.93 -2.32
CA CYS A 64 33.95 -10.80 -0.89
C CYS A 64 32.62 -11.45 -0.43
N GLY A 65 31.63 -11.59 -1.32
CA GLY A 65 30.34 -12.22 -1.04
C GLY A 65 30.28 -13.73 -1.35
N THR A 66 31.43 -14.41 -1.51
CA THR A 66 31.47 -15.86 -1.81
C THR A 66 31.15 -16.71 -0.58
N ASN A 67 31.49 -16.24 0.62
CA ASN A 67 31.26 -16.92 1.90
C ASN A 67 30.38 -16.11 2.88
N ALA A 68 29.70 -15.08 2.37
CA ALA A 68 28.77 -14.24 3.15
C ALA A 68 27.33 -14.74 3.00
#